data_AF-A0A9W8JJ02-F1
#
_entry.id   AF-A0A9W8JJ02-F1
#
_cell.length_a   1.000
_cell.length_b   1.000
_cell.length_c   1.000
_cell.angle_alpha   90.00
_cell.angle_beta   90.00
_cell.angle_gamma   90.00
#
_symmetry.space_group_name_H-M   'P 1'
#
loop_
_entity.id
_entity.type
_entity.pdbx_description
1 polymer ?
#
loop_
_entity_poly.entity_id
_entity_poly.type
_entity_poly.pdbx_seq_one_letter_code
_entity_poly.pdbx_strand_id
1 'polypeptide(L)'
;MSSERSPKVQSGGAFDIDWDVKDPNHKVLLDGKRERAGDYVFTGNTVGEYSFCFENDMSTLTDKLVDFDIMVESEPRREPPAKPGQIAEHTSALEESVFKLNGMLMNINRMQKHHHTQERRGFSVVKSTQNRLFWYAVFESLAIIGMAVFQVYVLQTFFTKTGRRYKV
;
A
#
# COMPACT_ATOMS: atom_id res chain seq x y z
N MET A 1 29.93 1.66 -6.25
CA MET A 1 29.57 2.66 -7.29
C MET A 1 28.05 2.69 -7.32
N SER A 2 27.45 3.82 -6.94
CA SER A 2 26.06 3.99 -6.51
C SER A 2 25.00 3.35 -7.41
N SER A 3 24.01 2.69 -6.79
CA SER A 3 22.66 2.57 -7.34
C SER A 3 21.64 2.85 -6.25
N GLU A 4 20.72 3.75 -6.59
CA GLU A 4 19.81 4.49 -5.73
C GLU A 4 18.43 3.83 -5.76
N ARG A 5 17.82 3.52 -4.60
CA ARG A 5 16.35 3.44 -4.46
C ARG A 5 15.88 3.31 -3.01
N SER A 6 15.07 4.29 -2.61
CA SER A 6 14.56 4.50 -1.26
C SER A 6 13.28 3.75 -0.91
N PRO A 7 13.04 3.47 0.38
CA PRO A 7 11.71 3.21 0.90
C PRO A 7 10.90 4.51 1.03
N LYS A 8 9.63 4.50 0.59
CA LYS A 8 8.72 5.66 0.66
C LYS A 8 7.48 5.33 1.48
N VAL A 9 7.26 6.08 2.56
CA VAL A 9 6.01 6.04 3.33
C VAL A 9 4.86 6.65 2.52
N GLN A 10 3.70 6.00 2.55
CA GLN A 10 2.64 6.24 1.56
C GLN A 10 1.35 6.92 2.05
N SER A 11 0.97 6.88 3.33
CA SER A 11 -0.22 7.62 3.85
C SER A 11 -0.42 7.45 5.37
N GLY A 12 -0.85 8.50 6.08
CA GLY A 12 -1.49 8.44 7.42
C GLY A 12 -0.80 9.22 8.57
N GLY A 13 -1.49 10.22 9.15
CA GLY A 13 -1.09 10.88 10.41
C GLY A 13 0.20 11.70 10.34
N ALA A 14 0.72 12.23 11.47
CA ALA A 14 2.11 12.68 11.49
C ALA A 14 2.94 11.48 10.99
N PHE A 15 3.58 11.67 9.85
CA PHE A 15 4.10 10.59 9.02
C PHE A 15 5.36 9.96 9.60
N ASP A 16 5.50 9.97 10.92
CA ASP A 16 6.71 9.72 11.66
C ASP A 16 6.66 8.35 12.35
N ILE A 17 7.71 7.55 12.17
CA ILE A 17 7.88 6.22 12.77
C ILE A 17 9.24 6.16 13.47
N ASP A 18 9.27 5.50 14.62
CA ASP A 18 10.52 5.20 15.31
C ASP A 18 11.02 3.85 14.79
N TRP A 19 12.31 3.75 14.50
CA TRP A 19 12.90 2.51 13.97
C TRP A 19 14.31 2.31 14.49
N ASP A 20 14.72 1.06 14.61
CA ASP A 20 16.08 0.68 15.00
C ASP A 20 16.53 -0.61 14.33
N VAL A 21 17.84 -0.70 14.08
CA VAL A 21 18.51 -1.85 13.48
C VAL A 21 19.49 -2.43 14.48
N LYS A 22 19.35 -3.72 14.78
CA LYS A 22 20.20 -4.43 15.73
C LYS A 22 21.09 -5.45 15.04
N ASP A 23 22.31 -5.58 15.54
CA ASP A 23 23.24 -6.63 15.15
C ASP A 23 22.86 -8.00 15.77
N PRO A 24 23.56 -9.09 15.38
CA PRO A 24 23.34 -10.42 15.95
C PRO A 24 23.57 -10.52 17.46
N ASN A 25 24.26 -9.55 18.07
CA ASN A 25 24.52 -9.45 19.51
C ASN A 25 23.52 -8.52 20.21
N HIS A 26 22.44 -8.12 19.53
CA HIS A 26 21.41 -7.19 20.01
C HIS A 26 21.91 -5.76 20.28
N LYS A 27 23.06 -5.38 19.73
CA LYS A 27 23.56 -4.02 19.76
C LYS A 27 22.85 -3.18 18.69
N VAL A 28 22.32 -2.03 19.08
CA VAL A 28 21.76 -1.04 18.14
C VAL A 28 22.87 -0.45 17.28
N LEU A 29 22.73 -0.59 15.96
CA LEU A 29 23.65 -0.07 14.95
C LEU A 29 23.18 1.29 14.43
N LEU A 30 21.88 1.42 14.20
CA LEU A 30 21.22 2.62 13.72
C LEU A 30 19.87 2.74 14.40
N ASP A 31 19.50 3.95 14.77
CA ASP A 31 18.18 4.30 15.25
C ASP A 31 17.73 5.62 14.64
N GLY A 32 16.43 5.74 14.41
CA GLY A 32 15.80 6.96 13.93
C GLY A 32 14.51 7.18 14.70
N LYS A 33 14.33 8.40 15.20
CA LYS A 33 13.11 8.81 15.89
C LYS A 33 12.34 9.80 15.06
N ARG A 34 11.04 9.57 14.96
CA ARG A 34 10.09 10.41 14.25
C ARG A 34 10.48 10.66 12.80
N GLU A 35 11.02 9.63 12.15
CA GLU A 35 11.47 9.73 10.78
C GLU A 35 10.33 9.45 9.80
N ARG A 36 10.27 10.22 8.71
CA ARG A 36 9.19 10.08 7.70
C ARG A 36 9.60 9.31 6.46
N ALA A 37 10.87 9.41 6.10
CA ALA A 37 11.49 8.70 5.00
C ALA A 37 13.01 8.86 5.14
N GLY A 38 13.77 7.83 4.84
CA GLY A 38 15.23 7.90 4.91
C GLY A 38 15.88 6.69 4.26
N ASP A 39 17.07 6.92 3.72
CA ASP A 39 17.94 5.89 3.18
C ASP A 39 19.13 5.72 4.10
N TYR A 40 19.31 4.49 4.59
CA TYR A 40 20.36 4.17 5.53
C TYR A 40 21.21 3.03 5.00
N VAL A 41 22.51 3.26 4.94
CA VAL A 41 23.50 2.26 4.55
C VAL A 41 24.38 2.00 5.75
N PHE A 42 24.50 0.73 6.12
CA PHE A 42 25.42 0.29 7.16
C PHE A 42 26.19 -0.95 6.69
N THR A 43 27.41 -1.10 7.21
CA THR A 43 28.23 -2.28 6.95
C THR A 43 28.00 -3.31 8.06
N GLY A 44 27.57 -4.50 7.68
CA GLY A 44 27.41 -5.62 8.61
C GLY A 44 28.76 -6.23 8.99
N ASN A 45 29.38 -5.71 10.05
CA ASN A 45 30.71 -6.17 10.51
C ASN A 45 30.66 -7.56 11.19
N THR A 46 29.50 -7.94 11.73
CA THR A 46 29.31 -9.20 12.45
C THR A 46 28.53 -10.18 11.57
N VAL A 47 29.00 -11.43 11.48
CA VAL A 47 28.27 -12.50 10.78
C VAL A 47 27.09 -12.95 11.65
N GLY A 48 25.87 -12.88 11.11
CA GLY A 48 24.68 -13.36 11.79
C GLY A 48 23.40 -12.69 11.29
N GLU A 49 22.33 -12.82 12.08
CA GLU A 49 21.01 -12.25 11.78
C GLU A 49 20.89 -10.81 12.27
N TYR A 50 20.40 -9.92 11.40
CA TYR A 50 20.14 -8.51 11.72
C TYR A 50 18.64 -8.31 11.88
N SER A 51 18.24 -7.58 12.92
CA SER A 51 16.83 -7.29 13.21
C SER A 51 16.51 -5.84 12.87
N PHE A 52 15.43 -5.64 12.11
CA PHE A 52 14.88 -4.33 11.78
C PHE A 52 13.57 -4.15 12.55
N CYS A 53 13.54 -3.21 13.47
CA CYS A 53 12.44 -2.97 14.38
C CYS A 53 11.77 -1.62 14.05
N PHE A 54 10.44 -1.61 14.04
CA PHE A 54 9.63 -0.41 13.79
C PHE A 54 8.63 -0.26 14.93
N GLU A 55 8.70 0.86 15.64
CA GLU A 55 7.90 1.15 16.81
C GLU A 55 6.86 2.24 16.48
N ASN A 56 5.60 1.96 16.79
CA ASN A 56 4.50 2.89 16.62
C ASN A 56 3.98 3.37 17.98
N ASP A 57 4.77 4.20 18.66
CA ASP A 57 4.46 4.63 20.03
C ASP A 57 3.40 5.76 20.08
N MET A 58 3.24 6.53 18.99
CA MET A 58 2.44 7.78 19.01
C MET A 58 0.99 7.64 18.50
N SER A 59 0.63 6.56 17.80
CA SER A 59 -0.72 6.40 17.24
C SER A 59 -1.25 4.96 17.35
N THR A 60 -1.74 4.60 18.54
CA THR A 60 -2.57 3.40 18.75
C THR A 60 -3.96 3.51 18.13
N LEU A 61 -4.36 4.70 17.68
CA LEU A 61 -5.70 4.95 17.14
C LEU A 61 -5.85 4.58 15.65
N THR A 62 -4.75 4.47 14.90
CA THR A 62 -4.76 4.24 13.46
C THR A 62 -3.56 3.43 13.01
N ASP A 63 -3.79 2.39 12.19
CA ASP A 63 -2.73 1.59 11.59
C ASP A 63 -1.80 2.46 10.71
N LYS A 64 -0.47 2.25 10.84
CA LYS A 64 0.55 2.86 9.98
C LYS A 64 1.01 1.85 8.94
N LEU A 65 1.08 2.28 7.67
CA LEU A 65 1.60 1.48 6.57
C LEU A 65 3.05 1.90 6.27
N VAL A 66 4.00 1.01 6.56
CA VAL A 66 5.44 1.20 6.30
C VAL A 66 5.83 0.37 5.09
N ASP A 67 6.44 1.02 4.09
CA ASP A 67 7.06 0.37 2.94
C ASP A 67 8.57 0.40 3.15
N PHE A 68 9.24 -0.76 3.17
CA PHE A 68 10.68 -0.88 3.38
C PHE A 68 11.31 -1.80 2.33
N ASP A 69 12.50 -1.45 1.86
CA ASP A 69 13.29 -2.25 0.92
C ASP A 69 14.68 -2.47 1.51
N ILE A 70 15.15 -3.71 1.49
CA ILE A 70 16.44 -4.12 2.06
C ILE A 70 17.28 -4.73 0.95
N MET A 71 18.38 -4.06 0.61
CA MET A 71 19.34 -4.52 -0.39
C MET A 71 20.66 -4.89 0.28
N VAL A 72 21.18 -6.08 -0.03
CA VAL A 72 22.48 -6.56 0.43
C VAL A 72 23.44 -6.57 -0.76
N GLU A 73 24.47 -5.71 -0.74
CA GLU A 73 25.37 -5.53 -1.89
C GLU A 73 26.57 -6.50 -1.91
N SER A 74 26.67 -7.49 -1.03
CA SER A 74 27.71 -8.52 -1.18
C SER A 74 27.40 -9.84 -0.45
N GLU A 75 27.01 -10.84 -1.23
CA GLU A 75 27.35 -12.23 -0.93
C GLU A 75 28.35 -12.68 -2.00
N PRO A 76 29.52 -13.24 -1.65
CA PRO A 76 30.32 -13.94 -2.64
C PRO A 76 29.46 -15.08 -3.15
N ARG A 77 29.05 -14.97 -4.42
CA ARG A 77 28.29 -15.99 -5.16
C ARG A 77 28.92 -17.35 -4.88
N ARG A 78 28.22 -18.24 -4.17
CA ARG A 78 28.62 -19.64 -4.07
C ARG A 78 28.54 -20.23 -5.48
N GLU A 79 29.67 -20.33 -6.16
CA GLU A 79 29.75 -21.04 -7.44
C GLU A 79 29.41 -22.51 -7.19
N PRO A 80 28.42 -23.09 -7.91
CA PRO A 80 28.15 -24.51 -7.82
C PRO A 80 29.33 -25.29 -8.43
N PRO A 81 29.74 -26.44 -7.84
CA PRO A 81 30.86 -27.22 -8.37
C PRO A 81 30.52 -27.74 -9.77
N ALA A 82 31.33 -27.33 -10.75
CA ALA A 82 31.26 -27.78 -12.13
C ALA A 82 31.37 -29.31 -12.20
N LYS A 83 30.35 -29.97 -12.72
CA LYS A 83 30.43 -31.38 -13.14
C LYS A 83 31.07 -31.43 -14.53
N PRO A 84 32.21 -32.11 -14.71
CA PRO A 84 32.82 -32.24 -16.03
C PRO A 84 32.13 -33.36 -16.79
N GLY A 85 31.76 -33.08 -18.04
CA GLY A 85 31.65 -34.11 -19.07
C GLY A 85 30.25 -34.35 -19.60
N GLN A 86 30.13 -34.00 -20.88
CA GLN A 86 29.21 -34.54 -21.88
C GLN A 86 27.86 -33.80 -21.96
N ILE A 87 27.50 -33.40 -23.20
CA ILE A 87 26.30 -32.64 -23.62
C ILE A 87 26.47 -31.10 -23.58
N ALA A 88 27.41 -30.53 -24.36
CA ALA A 88 27.66 -29.07 -24.37
C ALA A 88 27.22 -28.31 -25.64
N GLU A 89 26.96 -28.95 -26.78
CA GLU A 89 26.69 -28.21 -28.03
C GLU A 89 25.21 -28.09 -28.42
N HIS A 90 24.34 -29.05 -28.05
CA HIS A 90 22.91 -29.00 -28.39
C HIS A 90 21.99 -28.51 -27.26
N THR A 91 22.48 -28.49 -26.02
CA THR A 91 21.78 -27.97 -24.84
C THR A 91 21.99 -26.48 -24.64
N SER A 92 23.08 -25.90 -25.15
CA SER A 92 23.41 -24.48 -24.96
C SER A 92 22.36 -23.54 -25.57
N ALA A 93 21.86 -23.83 -26.78
CA ALA A 93 20.81 -23.03 -27.42
C ALA A 93 19.44 -23.15 -26.70
N LEU A 94 19.15 -24.31 -26.12
CA LEU A 94 17.97 -24.52 -25.29
C LEU A 94 18.11 -23.87 -23.91
N GLU A 95 19.28 -23.95 -23.29
CA GLU A 95 19.59 -23.26 -22.04
C GLU A 95 19.54 -21.74 -22.22
N GLU A 96 20.06 -21.20 -23.31
CA GLU A 96 20.03 -19.76 -23.61
C GLU A 96 18.58 -19.26 -23.78
N SER A 97 17.75 -20.01 -24.51
CA SER A 97 16.33 -19.66 -24.69
C SER A 97 15.53 -19.80 -23.40
N VAL A 98 15.78 -20.81 -22.58
CA VAL A 98 15.20 -20.95 -21.22
C VAL A 98 15.64 -19.80 -20.32
N PHE A 99 16.91 -19.40 -20.35
CA PHE A 99 17.41 -18.27 -19.57
C PHE A 99 16.77 -16.95 -19.99
N LYS A 100 16.61 -16.76 -21.29
CA LYS A 100 15.95 -15.58 -21.87
C LYS A 100 14.46 -15.53 -21.51
N LEU A 101 13.76 -16.67 -21.57
CA LEU A 101 12.35 -16.78 -21.15
C LEU A 101 12.20 -16.51 -19.66
N ASN A 102 13.07 -17.08 -18.82
CA ASN A 102 13.04 -16.84 -17.38
C ASN A 102 13.31 -15.37 -17.04
N GLY A 103 14.27 -14.74 -17.73
CA GLY A 103 14.52 -13.30 -17.62
C GLY A 103 13.31 -12.44 -18.00
N MET A 104 12.61 -12.78 -19.10
CA MET A 104 11.38 -12.08 -19.49
C MET A 104 10.24 -12.30 -18.48
N LEU A 105 10.11 -13.51 -17.94
CA LEU A 105 9.08 -13.85 -16.95
C LEU A 105 9.32 -13.13 -15.61
N MET A 106 10.58 -13.04 -15.15
CA MET A 106 10.95 -12.22 -14.00
C MET A 106 10.62 -10.74 -14.23
N ASN A 107 10.87 -10.22 -15.43
CA ASN A 107 10.56 -8.83 -15.75
C ASN A 107 9.04 -8.55 -15.74
N ILE A 108 8.24 -9.48 -16.28
CA ILE A 108 6.77 -9.40 -16.25
C ILE A 108 6.25 -9.50 -14.81
N ASN A 109 6.77 -10.44 -14.01
CA ASN A 109 6.37 -10.60 -12.61
C ASN A 109 6.71 -9.35 -11.79
N ARG A 110 7.89 -8.76 -12.02
CA ARG A 110 8.29 -7.50 -11.38
C ARG A 110 7.38 -6.33 -11.79
N MET A 111 6.99 -6.25 -13.06
CA MET A 111 6.00 -5.26 -13.53
C MET A 111 4.62 -5.48 -12.91
N GLN A 112 4.11 -6.71 -12.90
CA GLN A 112 2.81 -7.01 -12.28
C GLN A 112 2.79 -6.65 -10.80
N LYS A 113 3.86 -6.96 -10.06
CA LYS A 113 4.00 -6.60 -8.65
C LYS A 113 4.03 -5.07 -8.44
N HIS A 114 4.66 -4.33 -9.36
CA HIS A 114 4.65 -2.87 -9.35
C HIS A 114 3.25 -2.29 -9.60
N HIS A 115 2.54 -2.76 -10.63
CA HIS A 115 1.18 -2.30 -10.93
C HIS A 115 0.19 -2.65 -9.81
N HIS A 116 0.29 -3.84 -9.22
CA HIS A 116 -0.58 -4.28 -8.14
C HIS A 116 -0.39 -3.45 -6.85
N THR A 117 0.84 -2.99 -6.59
CA THR A 117 1.14 -2.09 -5.46
C THR A 117 0.53 -0.71 -5.67
N GLN A 118 0.53 -0.21 -6.90
CA GLN A 118 -0.09 1.08 -7.26
C GLN A 118 -1.63 1.02 -7.20
N GLU A 119 -2.25 -0.10 -7.59
CA GLU A 119 -3.71 -0.29 -7.51
C GLU A 119 -4.22 -0.32 -6.06
N ARG A 120 -3.46 -0.92 -5.14
CA ARG A 120 -3.78 -0.91 -3.70
C ARG A 120 -3.83 0.50 -3.11
N ARG A 121 -3.06 1.45 -3.66
CA ARG A 121 -3.08 2.87 -3.27
C ARG A 121 -4.37 3.55 -3.73
N GLY A 122 -4.72 3.40 -5.02
CA GLY A 122 -5.90 4.03 -5.62
C GLY A 122 -7.22 3.52 -5.05
N PHE A 123 -7.30 2.22 -4.71
CA PHE A 123 -8.52 1.61 -4.20
C PHE A 123 -8.98 2.22 -2.85
N SER A 124 -8.05 2.61 -1.98
CA SER A 124 -8.37 3.25 -0.69
C SER A 124 -9.01 4.63 -0.84
N VAL A 125 -8.56 5.40 -1.84
CA VAL A 125 -9.10 6.73 -2.17
C VAL A 125 -10.51 6.60 -2.75
N VAL A 126 -10.73 5.64 -3.65
CA VAL A 126 -12.06 5.40 -4.24
C VAL A 126 -13.05 4.90 -3.19
N LYS A 127 -12.66 3.97 -2.32
CA LYS A 127 -13.57 3.41 -1.30
C LYS A 127 -14.00 4.46 -0.27
N SER A 128 -13.09 5.33 0.16
CA SER A 128 -13.42 6.42 1.09
C SER A 128 -14.28 7.53 0.45
N THR A 129 -14.06 7.82 -0.84
CA THR A 129 -14.86 8.78 -1.60
C THR A 129 -16.27 8.25 -1.90
N GLN A 130 -16.38 6.98 -2.26
CA GLN A 130 -17.65 6.32 -2.58
C GLN A 130 -18.60 6.29 -1.38
N ASN A 131 -18.10 6.01 -0.17
CA ASN A 131 -18.96 5.97 1.02
C ASN A 131 -19.56 7.34 1.36
N ARG A 132 -18.78 8.42 1.22
CA ARG A 132 -19.27 9.80 1.44
C ARG A 132 -20.32 10.18 0.40
N LEU A 133 -20.06 9.86 -0.87
CA LEU A 133 -21.01 10.14 -1.96
C LEU A 133 -22.32 9.37 -1.79
N PHE A 134 -22.26 8.12 -1.36
CA PHE A 134 -23.44 7.31 -1.06
C PHE A 134 -24.32 7.95 0.04
N TRP A 135 -23.71 8.39 1.14
CA TRP A 135 -24.45 9.07 2.21
C TRP A 135 -25.09 10.40 1.77
N TYR A 136 -24.40 11.20 0.95
CA TYR A 136 -25.00 12.41 0.38
C TYR A 136 -26.19 12.10 -0.53
N ALA A 137 -26.07 11.09 -1.41
CA ALA A 137 -27.15 10.68 -2.29
C ALA A 137 -28.38 10.15 -1.53
N VAL A 138 -28.15 9.40 -0.44
CA VAL A 138 -29.23 8.93 0.45
C VAL A 138 -29.94 10.11 1.12
N PHE A 139 -29.20 11.07 1.65
CA PHE A 139 -29.77 12.26 2.29
C PHE A 139 -30.58 13.11 1.30
N GLU A 140 -30.05 13.34 0.10
CA GLU A 140 -30.73 14.06 -0.96
C GLU A 140 -32.05 13.37 -1.37
N SER A 141 -32.02 12.04 -1.54
CA SER A 141 -33.22 11.25 -1.86
C SER A 141 -34.30 11.39 -0.79
N LEU A 142 -33.92 11.30 0.49
CA LEU A 142 -34.84 11.48 1.61
C LEU A 142 -35.42 12.90 1.67
N ALA A 143 -34.62 13.92 1.38
CA ALA A 143 -35.06 15.31 1.35
C ALA A 143 -36.11 15.55 0.25
N ILE A 144 -35.92 14.98 -0.95
CA ILE A 144 -36.90 15.07 -2.05
C ILE A 144 -38.22 14.40 -1.66
N ILE A 145 -38.16 13.20 -1.07
CA ILE A 145 -39.35 12.49 -0.59
C ILE A 145 -40.07 13.32 0.49
N GLY A 146 -39.33 13.88 1.44
CA GLY A 146 -39.86 14.75 2.49
C GLY A 146 -40.55 15.99 1.93
N MET A 147 -39.96 16.64 0.93
CA MET A 147 -40.56 17.77 0.23
C MET A 147 -41.86 17.41 -0.48
N ALA A 148 -41.91 16.25 -1.16
CA ALA A 148 -43.13 15.78 -1.82
C ALA A 148 -44.26 15.52 -0.82
N VAL A 149 -43.97 14.87 0.32
CA VAL A 149 -44.96 14.62 1.38
C VAL A 149 -45.44 15.95 1.98
N PHE A 150 -44.52 16.87 2.26
CA PHE A 150 -44.84 18.20 2.79
C PHE A 150 -45.77 18.97 1.85
N GLN A 151 -45.49 18.96 0.54
CA GLN A 151 -46.34 19.59 -0.47
C GLN A 151 -47.77 19.02 -0.45
N VAL A 152 -47.93 17.70 -0.43
CA VAL A 152 -49.25 17.05 -0.37
C VAL A 152 -49.98 17.40 0.93
N TYR A 153 -49.27 17.41 2.06
CA TYR A 153 -49.84 17.77 3.36
C TYR A 153 -50.35 19.22 3.39
N VAL A 154 -49.57 20.16 2.86
CA VAL A 154 -49.97 21.57 2.77
C VAL A 154 -51.22 21.73 1.89
N LEU A 155 -51.25 21.08 0.72
CA LEU A 155 -52.39 21.11 -0.18
C LEU A 155 -53.65 20.54 0.49
N GLN A 156 -53.57 19.35 1.09
CA GLN A 156 -54.71 18.75 1.80
C GLN A 156 -55.19 19.66 2.94
N THR A 157 -54.27 20.22 3.72
CA THR A 157 -54.61 21.12 4.83
C THR A 157 -55.33 22.39 4.33
N PHE A 158 -54.89 22.96 3.22
CA PHE A 158 -55.54 24.13 2.61
C PHE A 158 -56.95 23.80 2.11
N PHE A 159 -57.14 22.69 1.40
CA PHE A 159 -58.46 22.29 0.89
C PHE A 159 -59.42 21.85 2.01
N THR A 160 -58.94 21.13 3.04
CA THR A 160 -59.77 20.74 4.19
C THR A 160 -60.18 21.93 5.05
N LYS A 161 -59.29 22.90 5.27
CA LYS A 161 -59.62 24.11 6.06
C LYS A 161 -60.53 25.08 5.31
N THR A 162 -60.33 25.24 4.00
CA THR A 162 -61.18 26.11 3.15
C THR A 162 -62.54 25.48 2.82
N GLY A 163 -62.60 24.16 2.60
CA GLY A 163 -63.85 23.45 2.29
C GLY A 163 -64.89 23.46 3.42
N ARG A 164 -64.48 23.73 4.67
CA ARG A 164 -65.40 23.88 5.81
C ARG A 164 -66.13 25.22 5.85
N ARG A 165 -65.76 26.19 5.00
CA ARG A 165 -66.43 27.50 4.89
C ARG A 165 -67.54 27.56 3.85
N TYR A 166 -67.76 26.48 3.09
CA TYR A 166 -68.86 26.38 2.11
C TYR A 166 -69.78 25.20 2.45
N LYS A 167 -70.39 25.24 3.63
CA LYS A 167 -71.63 24.50 3.89
C LYS A 167 -72.70 25.54 4.14
N VAL A 168 -73.41 25.87 3.05
CA VAL A 168 -74.66 26.63 3.03
C VAL A 168 -75.71 25.87 3.83
#